data_AF-A0A7S4JTC9-F1
#
_entry.id   AF-A0A7S4JTC9-F1
#
_cell.length_a   1.000
_cell.length_b   1.000
_cell.length_c   1.000
_cell.angle_alpha   90.00
_cell.angle_beta   90.00
_cell.angle_gamma   90.00
#
_symmetry.space_group_name_H-M   'P 1'
#
loop_
_entity.id
_entity.type
_entity.pdbx_description
1 polymer ?
#
loop_
_entity_poly.entity_id
_entity_poly.type
_entity_poly.pdbx_seq_one_letter_code
_entity_poly.pdbx_strand_id
1 'polypeptide(L)'
;VRTCDRWWRRALCRLHAVRRADARWRAMRATGQALAPVQMRGVLVQLNISKELTRVQQEVVREKGEFEDAFKKWAAKMEKLTLAKKLHADWIPQMNVGSGESYYFNVRTGESSEEHPNMRQVRATEKKQRALAEAAVGERLQHLRDYEQRLLEGQTHQMGVYAEGAEAGWRGALPWSYRAATYATD
;
A
#
# COMPACT_ATOMS: atom_id res chain seq x y z
N VAL A 1 69.16 42.32 8.64
CA VAL A 1 69.36 40.84 8.56
C VAL A 1 68.19 40.02 9.17
N ARG A 2 66.96 40.55 9.35
CA ARG A 2 65.84 39.80 10.02
C ARG A 2 64.66 39.40 9.12
N THR A 3 64.84 39.30 7.80
CA THR A 3 63.74 38.98 6.85
C THR A 3 63.80 37.54 6.31
N CYS A 4 64.98 36.92 6.24
CA CYS A 4 65.12 35.53 5.76
C CYS A 4 64.47 34.51 6.69
N ASP A 5 64.41 34.80 8.00
CA ASP A 5 63.94 33.86 9.02
C ASP A 5 62.41 33.68 9.08
N ARG A 6 61.66 34.51 8.33
CA ARG A 6 60.19 34.47 8.30
C ARG A 6 59.64 33.83 7.02
N TRP A 7 60.40 33.78 5.92
CA TRP A 7 59.90 33.20 4.67
C TRP A 7 59.73 31.69 4.79
N TRP A 8 60.72 30.99 5.36
CA TRP A 8 60.70 29.53 5.44
C TRP A 8 59.58 29.05 6.37
N ARG A 9 59.32 29.77 7.48
CA ARG A 9 58.16 29.51 8.36
C ARG A 9 56.83 29.69 7.64
N ARG A 10 56.68 30.76 6.84
CA ARG A 10 55.46 30.97 6.03
C ARG A 10 55.30 29.91 4.94
N ALA A 11 56.38 29.46 4.32
CA ALA A 11 56.37 28.39 3.34
C ALA A 11 55.98 27.04 3.98
N LEU A 12 56.56 26.71 5.14
CA LEU A 12 56.18 25.53 5.93
C LEU A 12 54.72 25.59 6.40
N CYS A 13 54.25 26.73 6.92
CA CYS A 13 52.84 26.88 7.30
C CYS A 13 51.90 26.66 6.11
N ARG A 14 52.23 27.21 4.92
CA ARG A 14 51.46 26.98 3.69
C ARG A 14 51.46 25.51 3.27
N LEU A 15 52.63 24.85 3.31
CA LEU A 15 52.76 23.44 2.97
C LEU A 15 52.00 22.53 3.96
N HIS A 16 52.02 22.85 5.26
CA HIS A 16 51.22 22.16 6.28
C HIS A 16 49.72 22.43 6.09
N ALA A 17 49.32 23.62 5.67
CA ALA A 17 47.92 23.92 5.36
C ALA A 17 47.43 23.13 4.14
N VAL A 18 48.24 23.05 3.08
CA VAL A 18 47.94 22.25 1.88
C VAL A 18 47.86 20.76 2.21
N ARG A 19 48.83 20.20 2.95
CA ARG A 19 48.78 18.80 3.39
C ARG A 19 47.57 18.49 4.26
N ARG A 20 47.20 19.40 5.17
CA ARG A 20 45.97 19.26 5.97
C ARG A 20 44.70 19.37 5.12
N ALA A 21 44.68 20.22 4.10
CA ALA A 21 43.54 20.31 3.17
C ALA A 21 43.40 19.03 2.35
N ASP A 22 44.51 18.50 1.83
CA ASP A 22 44.54 17.26 1.04
C ASP A 22 44.16 16.03 1.89
N ALA A 23 44.68 15.93 3.11
CA ALA A 23 44.28 14.88 4.06
C ALA A 23 42.79 14.96 4.41
N ARG A 24 42.24 16.17 4.61
CA ARG A 24 40.80 16.39 4.84
C ARG A 24 39.97 15.93 3.65
N TRP A 25 40.37 16.30 2.44
CA TRP A 25 39.64 15.93 1.24
C TRP A 25 39.68 14.42 0.98
N ARG A 26 40.83 13.77 1.20
CA ARG A 26 40.94 12.30 1.13
C ARG A 26 40.07 11.62 2.17
N ALA A 27 40.04 12.11 3.41
CA ALA A 27 39.14 11.60 4.44
C ALA A 27 37.66 11.75 4.02
N MET A 28 37.24 12.92 3.57
CA MET A 28 35.87 13.18 3.11
C MET A 28 35.47 12.35 1.89
N ARG A 29 36.41 12.07 0.97
CA ARG A 29 36.17 11.18 -0.16
C ARG A 29 36.00 9.73 0.31
N ALA A 30 36.86 9.26 1.21
CA ALA A 30 36.75 7.92 1.77
C ALA A 30 35.44 7.73 2.54
N THR A 31 34.99 8.76 3.28
CA THR A 31 33.69 8.73 3.98
C THR A 31 32.54 8.63 2.97
N GLY A 32 32.56 9.43 1.90
CA GLY A 32 31.55 9.38 0.84
C GLY A 32 31.49 8.02 0.14
N GLN A 33 32.65 7.41 -0.15
CA GLN A 33 32.72 6.08 -0.74
C GLN A 33 32.20 4.99 0.20
N ALA A 34 32.44 5.11 1.50
CA ALA A 34 31.93 4.18 2.51
C ALA A 34 30.40 4.30 2.70
N LEU A 35 29.83 5.50 2.56
CA LEU A 35 28.39 5.74 2.71
C LEU A 35 27.58 5.38 1.46
N ALA A 36 28.18 5.45 0.27
CA ALA A 36 27.52 5.17 -1.00
C ALA A 36 26.71 3.84 -1.05
N PRO A 37 27.24 2.67 -0.63
CA PRO A 37 26.47 1.43 -0.67
C PRO A 37 25.27 1.43 0.30
N VAL A 38 25.41 2.08 1.46
CA VAL A 38 24.34 2.20 2.46
C VAL A 38 23.21 3.09 1.92
N GLN A 39 23.56 4.22 1.32
CA GLN A 39 22.60 5.13 0.68
C GLN A 39 21.86 4.45 -0.47
N MET A 40 22.59 3.76 -1.35
CA MET A 40 21.99 3.01 -2.47
C MET A 40 21.00 1.96 -1.97
N ARG A 41 21.38 1.19 -0.94
CA ARG A 41 20.51 0.17 -0.36
C ARG A 41 19.24 0.78 0.24
N GLY A 42 19.34 1.92 0.93
CA GLY A 42 18.19 2.67 1.45
C GLY A 42 17.21 3.07 0.34
N VAL A 43 17.72 3.65 -0.75
CA VAL A 43 16.90 4.03 -1.91
C VAL A 43 16.23 2.81 -2.54
N LEU A 44 16.96 1.70 -2.71
CA LEU A 44 16.40 0.46 -3.28
C LEU A 44 15.29 -0.12 -2.41
N VAL A 45 15.46 -0.12 -1.08
CA VAL A 45 14.42 -0.59 -0.14
C VAL A 45 13.17 0.28 -0.27
N GLN A 46 13.31 1.60 -0.26
CA GLN A 46 12.17 2.51 -0.42
C GLN A 46 11.44 2.30 -1.75
N LEU A 47 12.18 2.15 -2.84
CA LEU A 47 11.63 1.92 -4.17
C LEU A 47 10.95 0.54 -4.29
N ASN A 48 11.48 -0.48 -3.64
CA ASN A 48 10.86 -1.79 -3.63
C ASN A 48 9.56 -1.78 -2.83
N ILE A 49 9.56 -1.15 -1.66
CA ILE A 49 8.36 -1.03 -0.81
C ILE A 49 7.27 -0.22 -1.51
N SER A 50 7.61 0.89 -2.17
CA SER A 50 6.61 1.68 -2.91
C SER A 50 5.97 0.90 -4.07
N LYS A 51 6.74 0.06 -4.76
CA LYS A 51 6.22 -0.86 -5.79
C LYS A 51 5.28 -1.90 -5.19
N GLU A 52 5.66 -2.52 -4.08
CA GLU A 52 4.84 -3.52 -3.40
C GLU A 52 3.54 -2.91 -2.86
N LEU A 53 3.59 -1.70 -2.26
CA LEU A 53 2.38 -0.98 -1.84
C LEU A 53 1.44 -0.71 -3.02
N THR A 54 1.99 -0.26 -4.15
CA THR A 54 1.20 -0.05 -5.38
C THR A 54 0.55 -1.34 -5.84
N ARG A 55 1.28 -2.46 -5.80
CA ARG A 55 0.77 -3.77 -6.17
C ARG A 55 -0.36 -4.21 -5.24
N VAL A 56 -0.20 -4.06 -3.92
CA VAL A 56 -1.25 -4.39 -2.93
C VAL A 56 -2.51 -3.58 -3.18
N GLN A 57 -2.38 -2.28 -3.46
CA GLN A 57 -3.53 -1.43 -3.80
C GLN A 57 -4.25 -1.90 -5.07
N GLN A 58 -3.50 -2.27 -6.10
CA GLN A 58 -4.07 -2.84 -7.34
C GLN A 58 -4.80 -4.16 -7.07
N GLU A 59 -4.22 -5.03 -6.24
CA GLU A 59 -4.82 -6.30 -5.82
C GLU A 59 -6.14 -6.08 -5.06
N VAL A 60 -6.20 -5.10 -4.15
CA VAL A 60 -7.45 -4.73 -3.45
C VAL A 60 -8.53 -4.30 -4.43
N VAL A 61 -8.19 -3.48 -5.43
CA VAL A 61 -9.15 -3.03 -6.45
C VAL A 61 -9.60 -4.21 -7.31
N ARG A 62 -8.66 -5.07 -7.71
CA ARG A 62 -8.94 -6.27 -8.51
C ARG A 62 -9.89 -7.22 -7.79
N GLU A 63 -9.60 -7.60 -6.55
CA GLU A 63 -10.43 -8.50 -5.75
C GLU A 63 -11.86 -7.95 -5.58
N LYS A 64 -12.00 -6.64 -5.32
CA LYS A 64 -13.32 -6.00 -5.22
C LYS A 64 -14.07 -6.04 -6.56
N GLY A 65 -13.39 -5.75 -7.67
CA GLY A 65 -13.98 -5.80 -9.01
C GLY A 65 -14.42 -7.21 -9.40
N GLU A 66 -13.54 -8.19 -9.21
CA GLU A 66 -13.82 -9.61 -9.49
C GLU A 66 -15.00 -10.13 -8.65
N PHE A 67 -15.09 -9.72 -7.38
CA PHE A 67 -16.23 -10.03 -6.53
C PHE A 67 -17.54 -9.47 -7.09
N GLU A 68 -17.58 -8.19 -7.43
CA GLU A 68 -18.80 -7.56 -7.96
C GLU A 68 -19.23 -8.18 -9.29
N ASP A 69 -18.27 -8.47 -10.19
CA ASP A 69 -18.56 -9.12 -11.47
C ASP A 69 -19.06 -10.56 -11.30
N ALA A 70 -18.43 -11.32 -10.41
CA ALA A 70 -18.87 -12.67 -10.09
C ALA A 70 -20.26 -12.67 -9.45
N PHE A 71 -20.52 -11.74 -8.52
CA PHE A 71 -21.80 -11.61 -7.85
C PHE A 71 -22.91 -11.20 -8.83
N LYS A 72 -22.66 -10.24 -9.72
CA LYS A 72 -23.62 -9.86 -10.78
C LYS A 72 -23.97 -11.03 -11.69
N LYS A 73 -22.97 -11.79 -12.15
CA LYS A 73 -23.18 -12.99 -12.98
C LYS A 73 -24.01 -14.04 -12.23
N TRP A 74 -23.71 -14.25 -10.96
CA TRP A 74 -24.47 -15.18 -10.11
C TRP A 74 -25.92 -14.71 -9.90
N ALA A 75 -26.14 -13.44 -9.60
CA ALA A 75 -27.46 -12.86 -9.39
C ALA A 75 -28.33 -12.98 -10.66
N ALA A 76 -27.79 -12.61 -11.82
CA ALA A 76 -28.47 -12.76 -13.11
C ALA A 76 -28.81 -14.23 -13.42
N LYS A 77 -27.90 -15.16 -13.09
CA LYS A 77 -28.17 -16.61 -13.22
C LYS A 77 -29.32 -17.05 -12.31
N MET A 78 -29.34 -16.58 -11.05
CA MET A 78 -30.39 -16.93 -10.09
C MET A 78 -31.74 -16.36 -10.48
N GLU A 79 -31.79 -15.11 -10.95
CA GLU A 79 -32.98 -14.49 -11.50
C GLU A 79 -33.53 -15.30 -12.68
N LYS A 80 -32.69 -15.60 -13.67
CA LYS A 80 -33.09 -16.42 -14.83
C LYS A 80 -33.63 -17.79 -14.41
N LEU A 81 -32.95 -18.49 -13.49
CA LEU A 81 -33.40 -19.79 -12.98
C LEU A 81 -34.73 -19.68 -12.24
N THR A 82 -35.01 -18.54 -11.60
CA THR A 82 -36.22 -18.35 -10.80
C THR A 82 -37.41 -17.99 -11.67
N LEU A 83 -37.21 -17.14 -12.68
CA LEU A 83 -38.23 -16.83 -13.68
C LEU A 83 -38.55 -18.06 -14.56
N ALA A 84 -37.59 -18.96 -14.76
CA ALA A 84 -37.83 -20.23 -15.47
C ALA A 84 -38.61 -21.26 -14.63
N LYS A 85 -38.65 -21.13 -13.30
CA LYS A 85 -39.44 -22.04 -12.45
C LYS A 85 -40.91 -21.72 -12.61
N LYS A 86 -41.72 -22.77 -12.80
CA LYS A 86 -43.18 -22.65 -12.85
C LYS A 86 -43.70 -21.96 -11.59
N LEU A 87 -44.66 -21.06 -11.78
CA LEU A 87 -45.42 -20.48 -10.69
C LEU A 87 -46.17 -21.57 -9.92
N HIS A 88 -46.39 -21.33 -8.64
CA HIS A 88 -47.27 -22.17 -7.83
C HIS A 88 -48.69 -22.12 -8.44
N ALA A 89 -49.47 -23.19 -8.28
CA ALA A 89 -50.81 -23.32 -8.89
C ALA A 89 -51.76 -22.16 -8.52
N ASP A 90 -51.56 -21.55 -7.36
CA ASP A 90 -52.36 -20.44 -6.85
C ASP A 90 -52.05 -19.09 -7.56
N TRP A 91 -50.93 -18.97 -8.26
CA TRP A 91 -50.49 -17.71 -8.89
C TRP A 91 -50.65 -17.75 -10.41
N ILE A 92 -51.33 -16.74 -10.94
CA ILE A 92 -51.62 -16.62 -12.37
C ILE A 92 -51.05 -15.29 -12.89
N PRO A 93 -50.27 -15.29 -13.99
CA PRO A 93 -49.85 -14.07 -14.64
C PRO A 93 -51.05 -13.44 -15.38
N GLN A 94 -51.29 -12.16 -15.12
CA GLN A 94 -52.32 -11.34 -15.77
C GLN A 94 -51.68 -10.07 -16.34
N MET A 95 -52.38 -9.43 -17.28
CA MET A 95 -51.97 -8.17 -17.88
C MET A 95 -53.05 -7.13 -17.60
N ASN A 96 -52.65 -5.96 -17.12
CA ASN A 96 -53.57 -4.85 -16.93
C ASN A 96 -53.86 -4.22 -18.30
N VAL A 97 -55.14 -4.22 -18.71
CA VAL A 97 -55.57 -3.71 -20.03
C VAL A 97 -55.37 -2.19 -20.15
N GLY A 98 -55.37 -1.46 -19.02
CA GLY A 98 -55.19 -0.02 -19.01
C GLY A 98 -53.73 0.44 -19.07
N SER A 99 -52.81 -0.28 -18.42
CA SER A 99 -51.38 0.09 -18.38
C SER A 99 -50.50 -0.74 -19.33
N GLY A 100 -50.96 -1.91 -19.75
CA GLY A 100 -50.16 -2.88 -20.52
C GLY A 100 -49.12 -3.63 -19.68
N GLU A 101 -49.07 -3.38 -18.37
CA GLU A 101 -48.12 -4.03 -17.47
C GLU A 101 -48.61 -5.41 -17.04
N SER A 102 -47.67 -6.34 -16.88
CA SER A 102 -47.96 -7.68 -16.40
C SER A 102 -47.79 -7.75 -14.88
N TYR A 103 -48.73 -8.40 -14.21
CA TYR A 103 -48.73 -8.63 -12.76
C TYR A 103 -49.12 -10.08 -12.46
N TYR A 104 -48.80 -10.53 -11.26
CA TYR A 104 -49.13 -11.87 -10.77
C TYR A 104 -50.28 -11.76 -9.78
N PHE A 105 -51.34 -12.54 -9.99
CA PHE A 105 -52.50 -12.59 -9.12
C PHE A 105 -52.58 -13.93 -8.39
N ASN A 106 -52.74 -13.89 -7.07
CA ASN A 106 -52.94 -15.07 -6.24
C ASN A 106 -54.44 -15.35 -6.08
N VAL A 107 -54.92 -16.43 -6.69
CA VAL A 107 -56.35 -16.80 -6.69
C VAL A 107 -56.84 -17.18 -5.29
N ARG A 108 -55.95 -17.69 -4.43
CA ARG A 108 -56.31 -18.14 -3.08
C ARG A 108 -56.41 -17.00 -2.08
N THR A 109 -55.54 -15.99 -2.16
CA THR A 109 -55.50 -14.87 -1.21
C THR A 109 -56.15 -13.59 -1.75
N GLY A 110 -56.35 -13.50 -3.07
CA GLY A 110 -56.82 -12.28 -3.72
C GLY A 110 -55.76 -11.18 -3.83
N GLU A 111 -54.50 -11.49 -3.52
CA GLU A 111 -53.39 -10.53 -3.57
C GLU A 111 -52.83 -10.41 -5.00
N SER A 112 -52.46 -9.20 -5.39
CA SER A 112 -51.71 -8.91 -6.62
C SER A 112 -50.27 -8.48 -6.29
N SER A 113 -49.33 -8.86 -7.16
CA SER A 113 -47.93 -8.47 -7.05
C SER A 113 -47.34 -8.17 -8.42
N GLU A 114 -46.58 -7.07 -8.53
CA GLU A 114 -45.83 -6.72 -9.73
C GLU A 114 -44.59 -7.62 -9.90
N GLU A 115 -44.02 -8.10 -8.79
CA GLU A 115 -42.88 -8.99 -8.79
C GLU A 115 -43.29 -10.46 -8.85
N HIS A 116 -42.47 -11.29 -9.50
CA HIS A 116 -42.68 -12.73 -9.52
C HIS A 116 -42.60 -13.28 -8.07
N PRO A 117 -43.58 -14.07 -7.58
CA PRO A 117 -43.67 -14.44 -6.16
C PRO A 117 -42.43 -15.21 -5.65
N ASN A 118 -41.79 -15.99 -6.52
CA ASN A 118 -40.54 -16.68 -6.17
C ASN A 118 -39.33 -15.73 -6.05
N MET A 119 -39.37 -14.53 -6.64
CA MET A 119 -38.26 -13.57 -6.58
C MET A 119 -38.06 -13.01 -5.18
N ARG A 120 -39.12 -12.84 -4.39
CA ARG A 120 -39.00 -12.37 -3.00
C ARG A 120 -38.11 -13.28 -2.16
N GLN A 121 -38.25 -14.60 -2.32
CA GLN A 121 -37.39 -15.58 -1.65
C GLN A 121 -35.95 -15.50 -2.16
N VAL A 122 -35.77 -15.35 -3.48
CA VAL A 122 -34.44 -15.21 -4.08
C VAL A 122 -33.71 -13.98 -3.57
N ARG A 123 -34.36 -12.82 -3.53
CA ARG A 123 -33.78 -11.58 -2.99
C ARG A 123 -33.33 -11.75 -1.53
N ALA A 124 -34.11 -12.44 -0.72
CA ALA A 124 -33.73 -12.76 0.65
C ALA A 124 -32.50 -13.68 0.72
N THR A 125 -32.43 -14.70 -0.15
CA THR A 125 -31.25 -15.57 -0.24
C THR A 125 -30.03 -14.85 -0.82
N GLU A 126 -30.22 -14.00 -1.82
CA GLU A 126 -29.19 -13.16 -2.45
C GLU A 126 -28.53 -12.27 -1.40
N LYS A 127 -29.33 -11.59 -0.56
CA LYS A 127 -28.79 -10.76 0.52
C LYS A 127 -27.93 -11.56 1.50
N LYS A 128 -28.36 -12.77 1.87
CA LYS A 128 -27.60 -13.66 2.75
C LYS A 128 -26.30 -14.13 2.08
N GLN A 129 -26.38 -14.56 0.82
CA GLN A 129 -25.22 -15.02 0.05
C GLN A 129 -24.22 -13.89 -0.18
N ARG A 130 -24.70 -12.67 -0.44
CA ARG A 130 -23.86 -11.47 -0.53
C ARG A 130 -23.11 -11.22 0.76
N ALA A 131 -23.79 -11.22 1.90
CA ALA A 131 -23.15 -11.00 3.19
C ALA A 131 -22.08 -12.05 3.50
N LEU A 132 -22.35 -13.33 3.19
CA LEU A 132 -21.35 -14.40 3.36
C LEU A 132 -20.15 -14.21 2.43
N ALA A 133 -20.39 -13.86 1.17
CA ALA A 133 -19.32 -13.66 0.20
C ALA A 133 -18.51 -12.38 0.50
N GLU A 134 -19.15 -11.30 0.95
CA GLU A 134 -18.50 -10.09 1.45
C GLU A 134 -17.65 -10.36 2.69
N ALA A 135 -18.10 -11.23 3.60
CA ALA A 135 -17.29 -11.67 4.74
C ALA A 135 -16.03 -12.41 4.27
N ALA A 136 -16.16 -13.36 3.34
CA ALA A 136 -15.02 -14.12 2.80
C ALA A 136 -14.04 -13.24 2.00
N VAL A 137 -14.54 -12.28 1.22
CA VAL A 137 -13.69 -11.26 0.56
C VAL A 137 -13.05 -10.34 1.61
N GLY A 138 -13.80 -9.99 2.66
CA GLY A 138 -13.35 -9.18 3.77
C GLY A 138 -12.14 -9.75 4.48
N GLU A 139 -12.10 -11.06 4.71
CA GLU A 139 -10.94 -11.78 5.25
C GLU A 139 -9.70 -11.65 4.34
N ARG A 140 -9.86 -11.87 3.03
CA ARG A 140 -8.75 -11.69 2.07
C ARG A 140 -8.24 -10.24 2.04
N LEU A 141 -9.16 -9.28 2.05
CA LEU A 141 -8.81 -7.86 2.14
C LEU A 141 -8.12 -7.51 3.46
N GLN A 142 -8.48 -8.17 4.56
CA GLN A 142 -7.78 -8.00 5.84
C GLN A 142 -6.35 -8.51 5.75
N HIS A 143 -6.12 -9.68 5.16
CA HIS A 143 -4.76 -10.17 4.93
C HIS A 143 -3.90 -9.21 4.10
N LEU A 144 -4.48 -8.56 3.07
CA LEU A 144 -3.78 -7.54 2.29
C LEU A 144 -3.45 -6.30 3.12
N ARG A 145 -4.36 -5.85 3.99
CA ARG A 145 -4.11 -4.75 4.94
C ARG A 145 -3.00 -5.09 5.93
N ASP A 146 -3.02 -6.30 6.48
CA ASP A 146 -1.98 -6.75 7.42
C ASP A 146 -0.61 -6.81 6.73
N TYR A 147 -0.58 -7.24 5.45
CA TYR A 147 0.65 -7.24 4.66
C TYR A 147 1.15 -5.81 4.36
N GLU A 148 0.27 -4.89 4.00
CA GLU A 148 0.59 -3.46 3.86
C GLU A 148 1.19 -2.88 5.14
N GLN A 149 0.57 -3.16 6.29
CA GLN A 149 1.08 -2.71 7.58
C GLN A 149 2.49 -3.27 7.86
N ARG A 150 2.72 -4.56 7.61
CA ARG A 150 4.05 -5.18 7.76
C ARG A 150 5.09 -4.57 6.83
N LEU A 151 4.72 -4.17 5.61
CA LEU A 151 5.63 -3.49 4.68
C LEU A 151 6.05 -2.11 5.23
N LEU A 152 5.11 -1.35 5.78
CA LEU A 152 5.39 -0.04 6.38
C LEU A 152 6.24 -0.15 7.65
N GLU A 153 5.92 -1.10 8.53
CA GLU A 153 6.73 -1.40 9.72
C GLU A 153 8.14 -1.88 9.34
N GLY A 154 8.24 -2.71 8.31
CA GLY A 154 9.53 -3.12 7.73
C GLY A 154 10.30 -1.93 7.18
N GLN A 155 9.63 -0.98 6.51
CA GLN A 155 10.24 0.24 6.01
C GLN A 155 10.82 1.08 7.14
N THR A 156 10.04 1.38 8.17
CA THR A 156 10.47 2.22 9.30
C THR A 156 11.63 1.57 10.03
N HIS A 157 11.58 0.26 10.26
CA HIS A 157 12.67 -0.49 10.86
C HIS A 157 13.96 -0.43 10.03
N GLN A 158 13.88 -0.71 8.72
CA GLN A 158 15.04 -0.65 7.83
C GLN A 158 15.63 0.78 7.76
N MET A 159 14.77 1.80 7.69
CA MET A 159 15.20 3.21 7.71
C MET A 159 15.86 3.61 9.03
N GLY A 160 15.39 3.09 10.17
CA GLY A 160 16.05 3.27 11.47
C GLY A 160 17.45 2.66 11.48
N VAL A 161 17.60 1.42 11.01
CA VAL A 161 18.91 0.75 10.89
C VAL A 161 19.85 1.53 9.95
N TYR A 162 19.33 2.12 8.86
CA TYR A 162 20.12 2.98 7.98
C TYR A 162 20.58 4.26 8.68
N ALA A 163 19.71 4.90 9.47
CA ALA A 163 20.07 6.12 10.21
C ALA A 163 21.18 5.82 11.23
N GLU A 164 21.05 4.76 12.01
CA GLU A 164 22.05 4.32 12.98
C GLU A 164 23.39 3.93 12.32
N GLY A 165 23.33 3.18 11.22
CA GLY A 165 24.52 2.79 10.45
C GLY A 165 25.22 3.98 9.80
N ALA A 166 24.45 4.95 9.28
CA ALA A 166 25.00 6.19 8.77
C ALA A 166 25.69 6.98 9.90
N GLU A 167 25.03 7.17 11.05
CA GLU A 167 25.61 7.85 12.20
C GLU A 167 26.88 7.18 12.71
N ALA A 168 26.92 5.84 12.78
CA ALA A 168 28.12 5.10 13.15
C ALA A 168 29.26 5.29 12.14
N GLY A 169 28.94 5.27 10.84
CA GLY A 169 29.88 5.56 9.76
C GLY A 169 30.43 6.99 9.82
N TRP A 170 29.57 7.98 10.08
CA TRP A 170 29.96 9.38 10.29
C TRP A 170 30.84 9.54 11.54
N ARG A 171 30.47 8.93 12.67
CA ARG A 171 31.25 8.97 13.92
C ARG A 171 32.60 8.27 13.80
N GLY A 172 32.68 7.17 13.05
CA GLY A 172 33.92 6.42 12.82
C GLY A 172 34.90 7.12 11.89
N ALA A 173 34.39 7.93 10.96
CA ALA A 173 35.20 8.52 9.90
C ALA A 173 35.64 9.98 10.16
N LEU A 174 35.11 10.63 11.21
CA LEU A 174 35.56 11.95 11.64
C LEU A 174 36.82 11.86 12.53
N PRO A 175 37.86 12.68 12.27
CA PRO A 175 39.02 12.81 13.16
C PRO A 175 38.59 13.22 14.59
N TRP A 176 39.32 12.77 15.62
CA TRP A 176 39.01 13.03 17.04
C TRP A 176 38.72 14.51 17.36
N SER A 177 39.38 15.43 16.65
CA SER A 177 39.23 16.88 16.83
C SER A 177 37.85 17.43 16.44
N TYR A 178 37.06 16.67 15.67
CA TYR A 178 35.69 17.03 15.28
C TYR A 178 34.62 16.34 16.14
N ARG A 179 34.95 15.25 16.85
CA ARG A 179 34.01 14.58 17.78
C ARG A 179 33.63 15.45 18.98
N ALA A 180 34.51 16.34 19.42
CA ALA A 180 34.28 17.20 20.59
C ALA A 180 33.38 18.42 20.29
N ALA A 181 33.26 18.83 19.02
CA ALA A 181 32.52 20.03 18.65
C ALA A 181 31.00 19.81 18.52
N THR A 182 30.54 18.57 18.33
CA THR A 182 29.12 18.26 18.12
C THR A 182 28.35 17.99 19.41
N TYR A 183 29.02 17.88 20.57
CA TYR A 183 28.39 17.66 21.88
C TYR A 183 28.51 18.88 22.82
N ALA A 184 28.99 20.02 22.31
CA ALA A 184 29.20 21.24 23.10
C ALA A 184 28.07 22.27 22.92
N THR A 185 26.97 21.90 22.27
CA THR A 185 25.82 22.79 21.97
C THR A 185 24.48 22.17 22.36
N ASP A 186 24.45 21.30 23.36
CA ASP A 186 23.23 20.87 24.07
C ASP A 186 23.23 21.44 25.49
#